data_AF-A0A8V5G031-F1
#
_entry.id   AF-A0A8V5G031-F1
#
_cell.length_a   1.000
_cell.length_b   1.000
_cell.length_c   1.000
_cell.angle_alpha   90.00
_cell.angle_beta   90.00
_cell.angle_gamma   90.00
#
_symmetry.space_group_name_H-M   'P 1'
#
loop_
_entity.id
_entity.type
_entity.pdbx_description
1 polymer ?
#
loop_
_entity_poly.entity_id
_entity_poly.type
_entity_poly.pdbx_seq_one_letter_code
_entity_poly.pdbx_strand_id
1 'polypeptide(L)'
;MRSLSNFFLSNRETTEAYEVKRKTAPRNLLENEEYVKDITGLLTAKDFRDRIRGIKQLLLDAEHNQGFVVANIVKVTIFDAFNCRLNDLNGKVNRIALETMHQIIPLLKDNLSPVINMLIPAVVDNNLNSRNPGIYAAAKNVIQALCQHLDNYLLLQPFCTKAQFLNGKAKQDITEKLADIVRELYPRKPKSVEQKVLVVLWHLLGNMTNSGSLPGTGGNIRTATAKLSKALFAQMGPRLLTCAAAQSPHIKKTLEELLEAENTGTGCPEKLWVPRPWQCSRPG
;
A
#
# COMPACT_ATOMS: atom_id res chain seq x y z
N MET A 1 -47.47 10.65 -6.14
CA MET A 1 -46.97 11.98 -6.59
C MET A 1 -45.45 11.92 -6.55
N ARG A 2 -44.65 12.13 -7.59
CA ARG A 2 -44.83 12.27 -9.04
C ARG A 2 -43.59 11.59 -9.66
N SER A 3 -43.83 10.67 -10.60
CA SER A 3 -42.91 10.42 -11.71
C SER A 3 -42.83 11.69 -12.57
N LEU A 4 -41.71 11.93 -13.25
CA LEU A 4 -41.72 12.25 -14.69
C LEU A 4 -40.30 12.28 -15.27
N SER A 5 -40.20 11.57 -16.37
CA SER A 5 -39.19 11.44 -17.40
C SER A 5 -38.95 12.71 -18.24
N ASN A 6 -37.79 12.70 -18.92
CA ASN A 6 -37.44 13.33 -20.20
C ASN A 6 -37.18 14.85 -20.26
N PHE A 7 -35.93 15.19 -20.61
CA PHE A 7 -35.67 16.05 -21.77
C PHE A 7 -34.45 15.51 -22.55
N PHE A 8 -34.75 14.86 -23.68
CA PHE A 8 -33.86 14.63 -24.81
C PHE A 8 -33.83 15.92 -25.66
N LEU A 9 -32.65 16.29 -26.16
CA LEU A 9 -32.32 17.07 -27.37
C LEU A 9 -30.98 17.77 -27.08
N SER A 10 -29.96 17.81 -27.92
CA SER A 10 -29.56 17.12 -29.14
C SER A 10 -28.15 17.65 -29.37
N ASN A 11 -27.16 16.78 -29.54
CA ASN A 11 -25.99 17.11 -30.35
C ASN A 11 -25.41 15.79 -30.87
N ARG A 12 -25.99 15.37 -31.99
CA ARG A 12 -25.36 14.45 -32.93
C ARG A 12 -24.40 15.28 -33.75
N GLU A 13 -23.13 14.90 -33.77
CA GLU A 13 -22.29 14.97 -34.96
C GLU A 13 -21.17 13.91 -34.86
N THR A 14 -21.48 12.78 -35.50
CA THR A 14 -20.61 11.89 -36.28
C THR A 14 -19.12 11.81 -35.90
N THR A 15 -18.70 10.66 -35.36
CA THR A 15 -17.47 10.00 -35.78
C THR A 15 -17.57 8.50 -35.53
N GLU A 16 -17.16 7.74 -36.53
CA GLU A 16 -17.45 6.34 -36.78
C GLU A 16 -17.00 5.41 -35.64
N ALA A 17 -17.96 4.69 -35.06
CA ALA A 17 -17.71 3.54 -34.22
C ALA A 17 -17.32 2.35 -35.11
N TYR A 18 -16.02 2.10 -35.27
CA TYR A 18 -15.55 0.77 -35.61
C TYR A 18 -15.66 -0.13 -34.37
N GLU A 19 -16.88 -0.54 -34.05
CA GLU A 19 -17.15 -1.61 -33.09
C GLU A 19 -16.69 -2.94 -33.71
N VAL A 20 -15.48 -3.37 -33.36
CA VAL A 20 -15.03 -4.73 -33.65
C VAL A 20 -15.73 -5.67 -32.68
N LYS A 21 -16.89 -6.20 -33.12
CA LYS A 21 -17.64 -7.24 -32.44
C LYS A 21 -16.86 -8.58 -32.52
N ARG A 22 -15.86 -8.78 -31.66
CA ARG A 22 -15.12 -10.05 -31.57
C ARG A 22 -15.76 -10.98 -30.55
N LYS A 23 -16.24 -12.13 -31.05
CA LYS A 23 -16.73 -13.27 -30.26
C LYS A 23 -15.65 -13.77 -29.30
N THR A 24 -16.07 -14.18 -28.11
CA THR A 24 -15.30 -14.92 -27.10
C THR A 24 -14.95 -16.32 -27.60
N ALA A 25 -13.99 -16.41 -28.52
CA ALA A 25 -13.30 -17.66 -28.85
C ALA A 25 -11.96 -17.71 -28.10
N PRO A 26 -11.44 -18.89 -27.72
CA PRO A 26 -10.07 -19.00 -27.23
C PRO A 26 -9.13 -18.52 -28.34
N ARG A 27 -8.49 -17.36 -28.14
CA ARG A 27 -7.53 -16.79 -29.10
C ARG A 27 -6.44 -17.82 -29.40
N ASN A 28 -6.09 -18.00 -30.67
CA ASN A 28 -5.01 -18.88 -31.09
C ASN A 28 -3.68 -18.43 -30.44
N LEU A 29 -2.77 -19.37 -30.12
CA LEU A 29 -1.49 -19.07 -29.45
C LEU A 29 -0.63 -18.02 -30.20
N LEU A 30 -0.61 -18.08 -31.53
CA LEU A 30 0.11 -17.13 -32.39
C LEU A 30 -0.52 -15.73 -32.36
N GLU A 31 -1.85 -15.65 -32.43
CA GLU A 31 -2.59 -14.38 -32.29
C GLU A 31 -2.39 -13.76 -30.90
N ASN A 32 -2.22 -14.60 -29.87
CA ASN A 32 -1.88 -14.12 -28.53
C ASN A 32 -0.46 -13.56 -28.47
N GLU A 33 0.53 -14.17 -29.12
CA GLU A 33 1.91 -13.67 -29.14
C GLU A 33 2.03 -12.36 -29.92
N GLU A 34 1.37 -12.24 -31.07
CA GLU A 34 1.32 -11.00 -31.84
C GLU A 34 0.64 -9.88 -31.02
N TYR A 35 -0.49 -10.19 -30.38
CA TYR A 35 -1.17 -9.23 -29.51
C TYR A 35 -0.31 -8.78 -28.31
N VAL A 36 0.43 -9.71 -27.69
CA VAL A 36 1.37 -9.39 -26.61
C VAL A 36 2.46 -8.43 -27.11
N LYS A 37 2.97 -8.61 -28.33
CA LYS A 37 3.95 -7.70 -28.93
C LYS A 37 3.33 -6.33 -29.18
N ASP A 38 2.11 -6.27 -29.71
CA ASP A 38 1.42 -5.01 -30.01
C ASP A 38 1.16 -4.17 -28.74
N ILE A 39 0.59 -4.79 -27.70
CA ILE A 39 0.31 -4.08 -26.44
C ILE A 39 1.60 -3.65 -25.74
N THR A 40 2.65 -4.48 -25.79
CA THR A 40 3.97 -4.11 -25.27
C THR A 40 4.59 -2.96 -26.07
N GLY A 41 4.42 -2.96 -27.39
CA GLY A 41 4.82 -1.86 -28.28
C GLY A 41 4.14 -0.54 -27.91
N LEU A 42 2.83 -0.58 -27.64
CA LEU A 42 2.09 0.60 -27.15
C LEU A 42 2.61 1.07 -25.79
N LEU A 43 2.79 0.16 -24.83
CA LEU A 43 3.28 0.50 -23.50
C LEU A 43 4.68 1.10 -23.55
N THR A 44 5.54 0.68 -24.49
CA THR A 44 6.93 1.15 -24.63
C THR A 44 7.10 2.29 -25.65
N ALA A 45 6.00 2.78 -26.24
CA ALA A 45 6.03 3.77 -27.31
C ALA A 45 6.68 5.10 -26.91
N LYS A 46 7.29 5.77 -27.90
CA LYS A 46 7.90 7.11 -27.72
C LYS A 46 6.83 8.18 -27.44
N ASP A 47 5.71 8.14 -28.15
CA ASP A 47 4.59 9.07 -27.92
C ASP A 47 3.88 8.69 -26.61
N PHE A 48 3.71 9.68 -25.72
CA PHE A 48 3.04 9.49 -24.45
C PHE A 48 1.56 9.11 -24.61
N ARG A 49 0.92 9.52 -25.72
CA ARG A 49 -0.47 9.17 -26.04
C ARG A 49 -0.60 7.67 -26.31
N ASP A 50 0.38 7.09 -26.99
CA ASP A 50 0.40 5.65 -27.30
C ASP A 50 0.61 4.82 -26.05
N ARG A 51 1.47 5.29 -25.14
CA ARG A 51 1.60 4.68 -23.81
C ARG A 51 0.28 4.71 -23.04
N ILE A 52 -0.43 5.84 -23.06
CA ILE A 52 -1.77 5.94 -22.44
C ILE A 52 -2.76 4.98 -23.11
N ARG A 53 -2.72 4.84 -24.45
CA ARG A 53 -3.55 3.85 -25.16
C ARG A 53 -3.25 2.44 -24.70
N GLY A 54 -1.98 2.07 -24.58
CA GLY A 54 -1.54 0.77 -24.06
C GLY A 54 -2.02 0.51 -22.62
N ILE A 55 -1.91 1.52 -21.73
CA ILE A 55 -2.39 1.42 -20.35
C ILE A 55 -3.90 1.18 -20.31
N LYS A 56 -4.68 1.94 -21.07
CA LYS A 56 -6.15 1.77 -21.13
C LYS A 56 -6.55 0.42 -21.72
N GLN A 57 -5.82 -0.04 -22.74
CA GLN A 57 -6.07 -1.35 -23.34
C GLN A 57 -5.82 -2.47 -22.32
N LEU A 58 -4.76 -2.37 -21.51
CA LEU A 58 -4.48 -3.34 -20.46
C LEU A 58 -5.60 -3.40 -19.41
N LEU A 59 -6.22 -2.27 -19.07
CA LEU A 59 -7.38 -2.25 -18.19
C LEU A 59 -8.57 -3.00 -18.80
N LEU A 60 -8.89 -2.72 -20.07
CA LEU A 60 -9.97 -3.41 -20.78
C LEU A 60 -9.73 -4.92 -20.84
N ASP A 61 -8.49 -5.35 -21.03
CA ASP A 61 -8.15 -6.76 -21.00
C ASP A 61 -8.30 -7.36 -19.59
N ALA A 62 -7.97 -6.61 -18.53
CA ALA A 62 -8.20 -7.04 -17.17
C ALA A 62 -9.70 -7.13 -16.83
N GLU A 63 -10.55 -6.32 -17.45
CA GLU A 63 -12.01 -6.35 -17.25
C GLU A 63 -12.67 -7.50 -18.02
N HIS A 64 -12.29 -7.68 -19.29
CA HIS A 64 -13.00 -8.58 -20.21
C HIS A 64 -12.28 -9.90 -20.48
N ASN A 65 -10.97 -9.97 -20.25
CA ASN A 65 -10.12 -11.11 -20.61
C ASN A 65 -9.16 -11.49 -19.47
N GLN A 66 -9.65 -11.59 -18.23
CA GLN A 66 -8.83 -11.86 -17.04
C GLN A 66 -7.88 -13.05 -17.20
N GLY A 67 -8.36 -14.16 -17.78
CA GLY A 67 -7.52 -15.36 -18.02
C GLY A 67 -6.30 -15.07 -18.91
N PHE A 68 -6.45 -14.19 -19.91
CA PHE A 68 -5.33 -13.75 -20.75
C PHE A 68 -4.35 -12.89 -19.94
N VAL A 69 -4.83 -11.94 -19.13
CA VAL A 69 -3.97 -11.08 -18.32
C VAL A 69 -3.21 -11.90 -17.27
N VAL A 70 -3.89 -12.80 -16.57
CA VAL A 70 -3.27 -13.69 -15.57
C VAL A 70 -2.22 -14.59 -16.23
N ALA A 71 -2.51 -15.19 -17.40
CA ALA A 71 -1.54 -16.01 -18.13
C ALA A 71 -0.28 -15.22 -18.54
N ASN A 72 -0.43 -13.93 -18.85
CA ASN A 72 0.69 -13.06 -19.23
C ASN A 72 1.40 -12.39 -18.04
N ILE A 73 0.79 -12.35 -16.86
CA ILE A 73 1.49 -12.02 -15.60
C ILE A 73 2.53 -13.09 -15.28
N VAL A 74 2.20 -14.36 -15.54
CA VAL A 74 3.14 -15.48 -15.35
C VAL A 74 4.30 -15.44 -16.38
N LYS A 75 4.06 -14.90 -17.58
CA LYS A 75 5.10 -14.67 -18.60
C LYS A 75 5.83 -13.32 -18.45
N VAL A 76 5.40 -12.48 -17.50
CA VAL A 76 6.01 -11.21 -17.04
C VAL A 76 6.12 -10.08 -18.10
N THR A 77 6.03 -10.35 -19.39
CA THR A 77 6.33 -9.36 -20.47
C THR A 77 5.45 -8.12 -20.47
N ILE A 78 4.12 -8.28 -20.35
CA ILE A 78 3.18 -7.14 -20.36
C ILE A 78 3.27 -6.38 -19.05
N PHE A 79 3.37 -7.11 -17.93
CA PHE A 79 3.37 -6.48 -16.61
C PHE A 79 4.67 -5.72 -16.36
N ASP A 80 5.82 -6.18 -16.87
CA ASP A 80 7.07 -5.42 -16.82
C ASP A 80 6.96 -4.09 -17.56
N ALA A 81 6.44 -4.12 -18.79
CA ALA A 81 6.24 -2.91 -19.58
C ALA A 81 5.28 -1.94 -18.88
N PHE A 82 4.22 -2.45 -18.26
CA PHE A 82 3.30 -1.64 -17.46
C PHE A 82 3.93 -1.12 -16.16
N ASN A 83 4.75 -1.92 -15.47
CA ASN A 83 5.44 -1.53 -14.25
C ASN A 83 6.38 -0.33 -14.50
N CYS A 84 7.02 -0.29 -15.68
CA CYS A 84 7.78 0.88 -16.14
C CYS A 84 6.93 2.14 -16.36
N ARG A 85 5.59 2.04 -16.45
CA ARG A 85 4.68 3.20 -16.55
C ARG A 85 4.28 3.76 -15.20
N LEU A 86 4.35 2.97 -14.12
CA LEU A 86 4.17 3.46 -12.74
C LEU A 86 5.29 4.40 -12.28
N ASN A 87 6.38 4.48 -13.06
CA ASN A 87 7.47 5.46 -12.90
C ASN A 87 7.77 6.18 -14.22
N ASP A 88 6.76 6.43 -15.05
CA ASP A 88 6.97 7.14 -16.32
C ASP A 88 7.52 8.56 -16.07
N LEU A 89 8.46 8.99 -16.90
CA LEU A 89 9.00 10.35 -16.88
C LEU A 89 7.93 11.41 -17.17
N ASN A 90 6.89 11.04 -17.93
CA ASN A 90 5.73 11.88 -18.14
C ASN A 90 4.73 11.70 -16.98
N GLY A 91 4.57 12.75 -16.16
CA GLY A 91 3.69 12.71 -15.00
C GLY A 91 2.22 12.39 -15.31
N LYS A 92 1.72 12.69 -16.52
CA LYS A 92 0.36 12.33 -16.94
C LYS A 92 0.24 10.83 -17.20
N VAL A 93 1.24 10.24 -17.87
CA VAL A 93 1.29 8.78 -18.10
C VAL A 93 1.42 8.05 -16.76
N ASN A 94 2.31 8.51 -15.88
CA ASN A 94 2.50 7.93 -14.55
C ASN A 94 1.21 7.95 -13.73
N ARG A 95 0.56 9.12 -13.62
CA ARG A 95 -0.72 9.23 -12.90
C ARG A 95 -1.79 8.27 -13.46
N ILE A 96 -1.96 8.23 -14.77
CA ILE A 96 -2.95 7.34 -15.41
C ILE A 96 -2.59 5.87 -15.17
N ALA A 97 -1.30 5.52 -15.17
CA ALA A 97 -0.85 4.16 -14.84
C ALA A 97 -1.20 3.79 -13.39
N LEU A 98 -0.98 4.68 -12.41
CA LEU A 98 -1.35 4.45 -11.01
C LEU A 98 -2.89 4.32 -10.84
N GLU A 99 -3.67 5.21 -11.45
CA GLU A 99 -5.14 5.15 -11.44
C GLU A 99 -5.67 3.87 -12.10
N THR A 100 -4.97 3.38 -13.13
CA THR A 100 -5.29 2.11 -13.79
C THR A 100 -4.92 0.92 -12.92
N MET A 101 -3.75 0.93 -12.27
CA MET A 101 -3.34 -0.13 -11.34
C MET A 101 -4.34 -0.27 -10.19
N HIS A 102 -4.83 0.85 -9.65
CA HIS A 102 -5.87 0.85 -8.63
C HIS A 102 -7.14 0.08 -9.07
N GLN A 103 -7.52 0.19 -10.34
CA GLN A 103 -8.66 -0.53 -10.92
C GLN A 103 -8.34 -2.00 -11.22
N ILE A 104 -7.10 -2.31 -11.61
CA ILE A 104 -6.66 -3.69 -11.91
C ILE A 104 -6.56 -4.55 -10.64
N ILE A 105 -6.17 -3.98 -9.49
CA ILE A 105 -6.02 -4.70 -8.22
C ILE A 105 -7.26 -5.54 -7.84
N PRO A 106 -8.48 -4.97 -7.75
CA PRO A 106 -9.66 -5.75 -7.39
C PRO A 106 -10.05 -6.82 -8.42
N LEU A 107 -9.63 -6.66 -9.69
CA LEU A 107 -9.90 -7.62 -10.75
C LEU A 107 -8.98 -8.84 -10.65
N LEU A 108 -7.69 -8.61 -10.38
CA LEU A 108 -6.68 -9.67 -10.38
C LEU A 108 -6.40 -10.28 -9.00
N LYS A 109 -6.58 -9.51 -7.91
CA LYS A 109 -6.42 -9.95 -6.52
C LYS A 109 -5.11 -10.73 -6.31
N ASP A 110 -5.20 -11.94 -5.75
CA ASP A 110 -4.06 -12.79 -5.43
C ASP A 110 -3.27 -13.26 -6.66
N ASN A 111 -3.79 -13.11 -7.89
CA ASN A 111 -3.02 -13.36 -9.11
C ASN A 111 -1.86 -12.36 -9.29
N LEU A 112 -1.84 -11.25 -8.53
CA LEU A 112 -0.74 -10.31 -8.48
C LEU A 112 0.45 -10.79 -7.61
N SER A 113 0.29 -11.88 -6.85
CA SER A 113 1.34 -12.42 -5.96
C SER A 113 2.71 -12.56 -6.64
N PRO A 114 2.83 -13.07 -7.89
CA PRO A 114 4.13 -13.23 -8.55
C PRO A 114 4.87 -11.91 -8.81
N VAL A 115 4.14 -10.79 -8.95
CA VAL A 115 4.68 -9.49 -9.33
C VAL A 115 4.75 -8.49 -8.18
N ILE A 116 4.28 -8.86 -6.98
CA ILE A 116 4.17 -7.92 -5.84
C ILE A 116 5.51 -7.32 -5.42
N ASN A 117 6.59 -8.11 -5.48
CA ASN A 117 7.93 -7.64 -5.11
C ASN A 117 8.49 -6.60 -6.09
N MET A 118 7.99 -6.54 -7.32
CA MET A 118 8.36 -5.53 -8.31
C MET A 118 7.36 -4.36 -8.32
N LEU A 119 6.08 -4.65 -8.07
CA LEU A 119 5.01 -3.66 -8.02
C LEU A 119 5.18 -2.68 -6.85
N ILE A 120 5.46 -3.19 -5.64
CA ILE A 120 5.56 -2.34 -4.45
C ILE A 120 6.64 -1.25 -4.63
N PRO A 121 7.91 -1.57 -4.96
CA PRO A 121 8.92 -0.57 -5.28
C PRO A 121 8.45 0.45 -6.33
N ALA A 122 7.86 -0.03 -7.42
CA ALA A 122 7.43 0.82 -8.51
C ALA A 122 6.36 1.83 -8.08
N VAL A 123 5.49 1.47 -7.14
CA VAL A 123 4.48 2.38 -6.61
C VAL A 123 5.06 3.33 -5.57
N VAL A 124 5.91 2.87 -4.66
CA VAL A 124 6.24 3.63 -3.43
C VAL A 124 7.49 4.50 -3.53
N ASP A 125 8.48 4.14 -4.35
CA ASP A 125 9.82 4.74 -4.28
C ASP A 125 9.81 6.22 -4.65
N ASN A 126 9.12 6.59 -5.73
CA ASN A 126 9.06 7.96 -6.21
C ASN A 126 7.68 8.60 -6.00
N ASN A 127 6.60 7.84 -6.17
CA ASN A 127 5.27 8.44 -6.26
C ASN A 127 4.74 8.94 -4.92
N LEU A 128 5.08 8.27 -3.80
CA LEU A 128 4.71 8.73 -2.46
C LEU A 128 5.53 9.93 -1.96
N ASN A 129 6.61 10.29 -2.67
CA ASN A 129 7.37 11.52 -2.43
C ASN A 129 7.15 12.56 -3.55
N SER A 130 6.20 12.32 -4.46
CA SER A 130 5.93 13.21 -5.58
C SER A 130 5.37 14.55 -5.10
N ARG A 131 5.87 15.64 -5.69
CA ARG A 131 5.31 16.99 -5.48
C ARG A 131 3.97 17.18 -6.20
N ASN A 132 3.62 16.27 -7.12
CA ASN A 132 2.33 16.30 -7.81
C ASN A 132 1.28 15.63 -6.93
N PRO A 133 0.28 16.37 -6.41
CA PRO A 133 -0.72 15.82 -5.50
C PRO A 133 -1.58 14.72 -6.15
N GLY A 134 -1.79 14.77 -7.46
CA GLY A 134 -2.53 13.74 -8.19
C GLY A 134 -1.78 12.40 -8.26
N ILE A 135 -0.45 12.44 -8.47
CA ILE A 135 0.40 11.24 -8.46
C ILE A 135 0.46 10.65 -7.05
N TYR A 136 0.69 11.51 -6.05
CA TYR A 136 0.73 11.10 -4.65
C TYR A 136 -0.60 10.45 -4.20
N ALA A 137 -1.74 11.07 -4.52
CA ALA A 137 -3.05 10.52 -4.20
C ALA A 137 -3.31 9.18 -4.92
N ALA A 138 -2.97 9.08 -6.21
CA ALA A 138 -3.11 7.84 -6.96
C ALA A 138 -2.26 6.71 -6.37
N ALA A 139 -1.01 6.98 -6.00
CA ALA A 139 -0.13 6.01 -5.34
C ALA A 139 -0.68 5.55 -3.98
N LYS A 140 -1.21 6.47 -3.17
CA LYS A 140 -1.89 6.11 -1.91
C LYS A 140 -3.09 5.20 -2.14
N ASN A 141 -3.90 5.47 -3.17
CA ASN A 141 -5.05 4.64 -3.50
C ASN A 141 -4.61 3.22 -3.92
N VAL A 142 -3.52 3.10 -4.71
CA VAL A 142 -2.94 1.79 -5.07
C VAL A 142 -2.53 1.02 -3.82
N ILE A 143 -1.79 1.64 -2.90
CA ILE A 143 -1.36 1.00 -1.64
C ILE A 143 -2.56 0.57 -0.78
N GLN A 144 -3.58 1.42 -0.70
CA GLN A 144 -4.81 1.09 0.01
C GLN A 144 -5.53 -0.11 -0.63
N ALA A 145 -5.70 -0.12 -1.95
CA ALA A 145 -6.33 -1.23 -2.66
C ALA A 145 -5.55 -2.54 -2.51
N LEU A 146 -4.22 -2.50 -2.52
CA LEU A 146 -3.40 -3.69 -2.25
C LEU A 146 -3.70 -4.27 -0.87
N CYS A 147 -3.73 -3.43 0.17
CA CYS A 147 -4.06 -3.88 1.54
C CYS A 147 -5.51 -4.36 1.71
N GLN A 148 -6.43 -3.94 0.83
CA GLN A 148 -7.85 -4.32 0.88
C GLN A 148 -8.16 -5.60 0.10
N HIS A 149 -7.42 -5.88 -0.97
CA HIS A 149 -7.76 -6.96 -1.92
C HIS A 149 -6.77 -8.13 -1.95
N LEU A 150 -5.60 -8.01 -1.33
CA LEU A 150 -4.62 -9.08 -1.21
C LEU A 150 -4.46 -9.51 0.25
N ASP A 151 -3.99 -10.73 0.47
CA ASP A 151 -3.54 -11.14 1.80
C ASP A 151 -2.36 -10.25 2.26
N ASN A 152 -2.56 -9.52 3.36
CA ASN A 152 -1.57 -8.64 3.95
C ASN A 152 -0.26 -9.36 4.30
N TYR A 153 -0.26 -10.69 4.45
CA TYR A 153 0.95 -11.48 4.60
C TYR A 153 1.91 -11.33 3.41
N LEU A 154 1.40 -11.18 2.18
CA LEU A 154 2.20 -10.95 0.97
C LEU A 154 2.86 -9.56 0.98
N LEU A 155 2.20 -8.59 1.59
CA LEU A 155 2.66 -7.20 1.66
C LEU A 155 3.63 -6.94 2.82
N LEU A 156 3.60 -7.80 3.85
CA LEU A 156 4.39 -7.63 5.06
C LEU A 156 5.89 -7.45 4.77
N GLN A 157 6.50 -8.37 4.02
CA GLN A 157 7.94 -8.31 3.74
C GLN A 157 8.32 -7.10 2.86
N PRO A 158 7.64 -6.84 1.72
CA PRO A 158 7.91 -5.64 0.92
C PRO A 158 7.78 -4.33 1.72
N PHE A 159 6.75 -4.22 2.57
CA PHE A 159 6.54 -3.02 3.37
C PHE A 159 7.61 -2.86 4.45
N CYS A 160 8.03 -3.96 5.09
CA CYS A 160 9.15 -3.92 6.04
C CYS A 160 10.44 -3.41 5.38
N THR A 161 10.80 -3.98 4.23
CA THR A 161 11.98 -3.54 3.47
C THR A 161 11.87 -2.07 3.09
N LYS A 162 10.72 -1.64 2.57
CA LYS A 162 10.53 -0.24 2.15
C LYS A 162 10.51 0.74 3.33
N ALA A 163 9.92 0.38 4.47
CA ALA A 163 9.96 1.21 5.67
C ALA A 163 11.39 1.48 6.18
N GLN A 164 12.34 0.56 5.95
CA GLN A 164 13.75 0.76 6.30
C GLN A 164 14.44 1.74 5.35
N PHE A 165 14.27 1.57 4.03
CA PHE A 165 15.07 2.30 3.04
C PHE A 165 14.41 3.55 2.46
N LEU A 166 13.09 3.71 2.59
CA LEU A 166 12.39 4.92 2.16
C LEU A 166 12.77 6.12 3.03
N ASN A 167 12.49 7.30 2.48
CA ASN A 167 12.66 8.59 3.12
C ASN A 167 11.38 9.44 2.97
N GLY A 168 11.37 10.60 3.63
CA GLY A 168 10.33 11.61 3.46
C GLY A 168 8.94 11.17 3.87
N LYS A 169 7.96 11.49 3.02
CA LYS A 169 6.56 11.17 3.24
C LYS A 169 6.28 9.69 2.95
N ALA A 170 6.95 9.12 1.95
CA ALA A 170 6.84 7.70 1.63
C ALA A 170 7.16 6.79 2.82
N LYS A 171 8.25 7.07 3.56
CA LYS A 171 8.60 6.31 4.76
C LYS A 171 7.50 6.36 5.83
N GLN A 172 6.92 7.55 6.06
CA GLN A 172 5.82 7.71 7.02
C GLN A 172 4.60 6.89 6.62
N ASP A 173 4.13 7.06 5.37
CA ASP A 173 2.90 6.42 4.90
C ASP A 173 3.02 4.89 4.93
N ILE A 174 4.17 4.33 4.52
CA ILE A 174 4.42 2.88 4.60
C ILE A 174 4.54 2.40 6.05
N THR A 175 5.16 3.17 6.94
CA THR A 175 5.24 2.83 8.37
C THR A 175 3.85 2.84 9.02
N GLU A 176 3.00 3.80 8.68
CA GLU A 176 1.61 3.86 9.16
C GLU A 176 0.77 2.69 8.65
N LYS A 177 1.00 2.25 7.40
CA LYS A 177 0.33 1.06 6.85
C LYS A 177 0.86 -0.22 7.47
N LEU A 178 2.15 -0.30 7.76
CA LEU A 178 2.72 -1.44 8.48
C LEU A 178 2.08 -1.61 9.86
N ALA A 179 1.76 -0.52 10.56
CA ALA A 179 1.04 -0.57 11.82
C ALA A 179 -0.39 -1.15 11.68
N ASP A 180 -1.06 -0.87 10.56
CA ASP A 180 -2.38 -1.45 10.27
C ASP A 180 -2.25 -2.96 9.98
N ILE A 181 -1.27 -3.36 9.17
CA ILE A 181 -0.96 -4.76 8.85
C ILE A 181 -0.62 -5.56 10.12
N VAL A 182 0.14 -4.99 11.06
CA VAL A 182 0.46 -5.63 12.34
C VAL A 182 -0.81 -5.99 13.11
N ARG A 183 -1.77 -5.07 13.22
CA ARG A 183 -3.02 -5.32 13.97
C ARG A 183 -3.83 -6.46 13.37
N GLU A 184 -3.84 -6.56 12.05
CA GLU A 184 -4.58 -7.60 11.33
C GLU A 184 -3.87 -8.96 11.35
N LEU A 185 -2.55 -8.99 11.11
CA LEU A 185 -1.81 -10.24 10.94
C LEU A 185 -1.34 -10.86 12.25
N TYR A 186 -1.09 -10.08 13.29
CA TYR A 186 -0.50 -10.60 14.53
C TYR A 186 -1.33 -11.73 15.16
N PRO A 187 -2.68 -11.67 15.24
CA PRO A 187 -3.49 -12.77 15.76
C PRO A 187 -3.35 -14.10 14.98
N ARG A 188 -3.04 -14.01 13.68
CA ARG A 188 -2.94 -15.18 12.78
C ARG A 188 -1.50 -15.70 12.65
N LYS A 189 -0.51 -14.81 12.66
CA LYS A 189 0.91 -15.09 12.36
C LYS A 189 1.86 -14.27 13.24
N PRO A 190 1.81 -14.42 14.58
CA PRO A 190 2.56 -13.57 15.51
C PRO A 190 4.07 -13.66 15.30
N LYS A 191 4.60 -14.88 15.10
CA LYS A 191 6.04 -15.11 14.88
C LYS A 191 6.57 -14.36 13.65
N SER A 192 5.84 -14.36 12.54
CA SER A 192 6.25 -13.68 11.31
C SER A 192 6.26 -12.16 11.48
N VAL A 193 5.26 -11.63 12.18
CA VAL A 193 5.18 -10.19 12.49
C VAL A 193 6.33 -9.79 13.42
N GLU A 194 6.56 -10.52 14.51
CA GLU A 194 7.66 -10.24 15.44
C GLU A 194 9.03 -10.27 14.72
N GLN A 195 9.30 -11.32 13.94
CA GLN A 195 10.59 -11.47 13.25
C GLN A 195 10.89 -10.36 12.23
N LYS A 196 9.86 -9.84 11.55
CA LYS A 196 10.06 -8.87 10.46
C LYS A 196 9.88 -7.43 10.92
N VAL A 197 8.81 -7.16 11.65
CA VAL A 197 8.42 -5.79 12.02
C VAL A 197 9.27 -5.24 13.16
N LEU A 198 9.70 -6.07 14.11
CA LEU A 198 10.58 -5.59 15.19
C LEU A 198 11.90 -5.05 14.63
N VAL A 199 12.48 -5.69 13.61
CA VAL A 199 13.69 -5.21 12.94
C VAL A 199 13.48 -3.82 12.35
N VAL A 200 12.30 -3.56 11.78
CA VAL A 200 11.93 -2.22 11.28
C VAL A 200 11.77 -1.24 12.43
N LEU A 201 11.08 -1.61 13.50
CA LEU A 201 10.86 -0.76 14.67
C LEU A 201 12.21 -0.33 15.29
N TRP A 202 13.12 -1.27 15.51
CA TRP A 202 14.44 -0.97 16.08
C TRP A 202 15.25 -0.06 15.17
N HIS A 203 15.20 -0.28 13.85
CA HIS A 203 15.83 0.61 12.88
C HIS A 203 15.24 2.02 12.91
N LEU A 204 13.91 2.17 13.04
CA LEU A 204 13.27 3.48 13.13
C LEU A 204 13.65 4.20 14.41
N LEU A 205 13.50 3.53 15.57
CA LEU A 205 13.81 4.11 16.88
C LEU A 205 15.30 4.46 17.02
N GLY A 206 16.19 3.61 16.53
CA GLY A 206 17.64 3.85 16.61
C GLY A 206 18.14 5.01 15.75
N ASN A 207 17.38 5.41 14.73
CA ASN A 207 17.75 6.51 13.83
C ASN A 207 16.96 7.80 14.10
N MET A 208 16.04 7.80 15.06
CA MET A 208 15.29 9.00 15.44
C MET A 208 16.17 9.99 16.19
N THR A 209 16.10 11.25 15.78
CA THR A 209 16.62 12.36 16.59
C THR A 209 15.56 12.82 17.58
N ASN A 210 15.96 13.53 18.66
CA ASN A 210 15.04 14.05 19.69
C ASN A 210 13.89 14.92 19.13
N SER A 211 14.05 15.47 17.93
CA SER A 211 13.03 16.26 17.24
C SER A 211 11.98 15.42 16.48
N GLY A 212 12.10 14.09 16.48
CA GLY A 212 11.18 13.20 15.77
C GLY A 212 11.39 13.14 14.26
N SER A 213 12.43 13.81 13.75
CA SER A 213 12.90 13.75 12.38
C SER A 213 14.10 12.81 12.26
N LEU A 214 14.23 12.16 11.11
CA LEU A 214 15.47 11.51 10.69
C LEU A 214 16.44 12.60 10.20
N PRO A 215 17.77 12.46 10.42
CA PRO A 215 18.75 13.39 9.87
C PRO A 215 18.51 13.62 8.38
N GLY A 216 18.41 14.88 7.95
CA GLY A 216 18.24 15.25 6.54
C GLY A 216 16.85 14.98 5.92
N THR A 217 15.83 14.63 6.71
CA THR A 217 14.53 14.22 6.16
C THR A 217 13.36 15.02 6.78
N GLY A 218 12.78 15.93 6.00
CA GLY A 218 11.70 16.85 6.41
C GLY A 218 10.32 16.19 6.60
N GLY A 219 10.24 15.19 7.47
CA GLY A 219 9.03 14.40 7.68
C GLY A 219 8.84 13.96 9.12
N ASN A 220 7.59 14.03 9.64
CA ASN A 220 7.24 13.63 11.00
C ASN A 220 7.12 12.10 11.11
N ILE A 221 8.27 11.41 11.00
CA ILE A 221 8.37 9.96 11.16
C ILE A 221 8.07 9.51 12.60
N ARG A 222 8.13 10.43 13.58
CA ARG A 222 7.75 10.19 14.98
C ARG A 222 6.33 9.69 15.12
N THR A 223 5.35 10.36 14.51
CA THR A 223 3.94 9.95 14.59
C THR A 223 3.72 8.55 14.00
N ALA A 224 4.29 8.28 12.83
CA ALA A 224 4.17 6.97 12.19
C ALA A 224 4.80 5.85 13.03
N THR A 225 5.98 6.11 13.61
CA THR A 225 6.68 5.13 14.47
C THR A 225 5.96 4.95 15.80
N ALA A 226 5.36 6.00 16.37
CA ALA A 226 4.51 5.90 17.55
C ALA A 226 3.31 5.00 17.26
N LYS A 227 2.65 5.18 16.11
CA LYS A 227 1.53 4.32 15.66
C LYS A 227 1.97 2.86 15.52
N LEU A 228 3.14 2.59 14.94
CA LEU A 228 3.70 1.24 14.81
C LEU A 228 4.04 0.63 16.18
N SER A 229 4.69 1.40 17.05
CA SER A 229 5.06 1.00 18.41
C SER A 229 3.83 0.59 19.21
N LYS A 230 2.75 1.38 19.13
CA LYS A 230 1.48 1.10 19.79
C LYS A 230 0.77 -0.11 19.21
N ALA A 231 0.77 -0.27 17.88
CA ALA A 231 0.20 -1.45 17.24
C ALA A 231 0.91 -2.73 17.71
N LEU A 232 2.23 -2.70 17.86
CA LEU A 232 3.00 -3.82 18.41
C LEU A 232 2.77 -4.01 19.91
N PHE A 233 2.73 -2.93 20.69
CA PHE A 233 2.53 -3.01 22.13
C PHE A 233 1.13 -3.54 22.47
N ALA A 234 0.10 -3.16 21.72
CA ALA A 234 -1.26 -3.69 21.89
C ALA A 234 -1.35 -5.20 21.66
N GLN A 235 -0.44 -5.76 20.87
CA GLN A 235 -0.42 -7.18 20.50
C GLN A 235 0.54 -8.01 21.37
N MET A 236 1.72 -7.47 21.67
CA MET A 236 2.78 -8.15 22.44
C MET A 236 2.73 -7.86 23.94
N GLY A 237 2.12 -6.74 24.34
CA GLY A 237 2.15 -6.23 25.70
C GLY A 237 3.58 -5.95 26.20
N PRO A 238 3.86 -6.18 27.49
CA PRO A 238 5.16 -5.92 28.11
C PRO A 238 6.34 -6.64 27.45
N ARG A 239 6.11 -7.74 26.71
CA ARG A 239 7.16 -8.46 25.98
C ARG A 239 7.89 -7.54 25.00
N LEU A 240 7.21 -6.54 24.44
CA LEU A 240 7.85 -5.57 23.54
C LEU A 240 8.97 -4.78 24.25
N LEU A 241 8.74 -4.38 25.51
CA LEU A 241 9.73 -3.68 26.32
C LEU A 241 10.89 -4.60 26.70
N THR A 242 10.62 -5.87 26.98
CA THR A 242 11.66 -6.89 27.19
C THR A 242 12.54 -7.05 25.94
N CYS A 243 11.93 -7.12 24.75
CA CYS A 243 12.69 -7.17 23.49
C CYS A 243 13.50 -5.89 23.24
N ALA A 244 12.96 -4.72 23.58
CA ALA A 244 13.68 -3.45 23.47
C ALA A 244 14.87 -3.36 24.43
N ALA A 245 14.77 -3.94 25.63
CA ALA A 245 15.86 -4.00 26.60
C ALA A 245 17.07 -4.83 26.11
N ALA A 246 16.84 -5.78 25.18
CA ALA A 246 17.91 -6.53 24.52
C ALA A 246 18.57 -5.78 23.35
N GLN A 247 18.05 -4.60 22.98
CA GLN A 247 18.67 -3.70 22.00
C GLN A 247 19.61 -2.72 22.71
N SER A 248 19.53 -1.41 22.41
CA SER A 248 20.29 -0.37 23.11
C SER A 248 19.43 0.37 24.15
N PRO A 249 20.03 0.93 25.21
CA PRO A 249 19.29 1.73 26.20
C PRO A 249 18.55 2.92 25.58
N HIS A 250 19.09 3.52 24.51
CA HIS A 250 18.45 4.61 23.78
C HIS A 250 17.15 4.14 23.10
N ILE A 251 17.19 3.01 22.37
CA ILE A 251 16.00 2.46 21.69
C ILE A 251 14.88 2.19 22.70
N LYS A 252 15.22 1.60 23.84
CA LYS A 252 14.26 1.34 24.92
C LYS A 252 13.64 2.64 25.43
N LYS A 253 14.47 3.63 25.79
CA LYS A 253 13.99 4.93 26.31
C LYS A 253 13.06 5.63 25.32
N THR A 254 13.44 5.68 24.04
CA THR A 254 12.63 6.31 22.99
C THR A 254 11.31 5.56 22.77
N LEU A 255 11.30 4.23 22.87
CA LEU A 255 10.06 3.46 22.81
C LEU A 255 9.12 3.82 23.97
N GLU A 256 9.63 3.86 25.21
CA GLU A 256 8.86 4.24 26.39
C GLU A 256 8.24 5.64 26.24
N GLU A 257 9.03 6.63 25.81
CA GLU A 257 8.55 8.00 25.54
C GLU A 257 7.42 8.06 24.49
N LEU A 258 7.50 7.24 23.43
CA LEU A 258 6.46 7.19 22.39
C LEU A 258 5.16 6.51 22.85
N LEU A 259 5.26 5.58 23.80
CA LEU A 259 4.11 4.92 24.39
C LEU A 259 3.43 5.83 25.44
N GLU A 260 4.21 6.59 26.22
CA GLU A 260 3.70 7.51 27.24
C GLU A 260 3.05 8.79 26.66
N ALA A 261 3.62 9.34 25.58
CA ALA A 261 3.24 10.66 25.05
C ALA A 261 1.80 10.80 24.50
N GLU A 262 1.01 9.72 24.41
CA GLU A 262 -0.42 9.80 24.05
C GLU A 262 -1.37 9.46 25.19
N ASN A 263 -0.89 8.82 26.27
CA ASN A 263 -1.71 8.62 27.47
C ASN A 263 -2.04 9.96 28.16
N THR A 264 -1.28 11.01 27.88
CA THR A 264 -1.53 12.38 28.35
C THR A 264 -2.41 13.21 27.40
N GLY A 265 -2.76 12.69 26.22
CA GLY A 265 -3.55 13.37 25.18
C GLY A 265 -5.05 13.05 25.18
N THR A 266 -5.49 12.02 25.89
CA THR A 266 -6.90 11.77 26.19
C THR A 266 -7.10 11.89 27.69
N GLY A 267 -7.54 13.07 28.13
CA GLY A 267 -7.96 13.29 29.52
C GLY A 267 -9.10 12.34 29.90
N CYS A 268 -8.74 11.23 30.54
CA CYS A 268 -9.55 10.56 31.53
C CYS A 268 -8.57 10.04 32.60
N PRO A 269 -8.62 10.56 33.84
CA PRO A 269 -7.70 10.09 34.86
C PRO A 269 -8.07 8.65 35.22
N GLU A 270 -7.22 7.72 34.82
CA GLU A 270 -7.22 6.35 35.28
C GLU A 270 -7.02 6.40 36.80
N LYS A 271 -8.09 6.13 37.54
CA LYS A 271 -8.08 6.10 39.00
C LYS A 271 -7.03 5.10 39.44
N LEU A 272 -6.07 5.59 40.23
CA LEU A 272 -5.07 4.81 40.94
C LEU A 272 -5.67 3.50 41.45
N TRP A 273 -5.15 2.39 40.94
CA TRP A 273 -5.33 1.09 41.58
C TRP A 273 -4.44 1.07 42.84
N VAL A 274 -5.01 1.51 43.96
CA VAL A 274 -4.45 1.22 45.29
C VAL A 274 -5.20 0.00 45.83
N PRO A 275 -4.53 -1.13 46.11
CA PRO A 275 -5.18 -2.25 46.78
C PRO A 275 -5.53 -1.81 48.21
N ARG A 276 -6.83 -1.79 48.57
CA ARG A 276 -7.25 -1.58 49.95
C ARG A 276 -6.89 -2.82 50.79
N PRO A 277 -6.40 -2.65 52.03
CA PRO A 277 -6.20 -3.76 52.94
C PRO A 277 -7.54 -4.34 53.40
N TRP A 278 -7.61 -5.66 53.43
CA TRP A 278 -8.76 -6.44 53.89
C TRP A 278 -9.08 -6.11 55.36
N GLN A 279 -10.23 -5.48 55.62
CA GLN A 279 -10.80 -5.42 56.96
C GLN A 279 -11.74 -6.61 57.16
N CYS A 280 -11.31 -7.55 58.02
CA CYS A 280 -12.13 -8.64 58.52
C CYS A 280 -13.25 -8.06 59.40
N SER A 281 -14.51 -8.26 58.99
CA SER A 281 -15.65 -8.10 59.89
C SER A 281 -15.88 -9.41 60.63
N ARG A 282 -15.74 -9.41 61.96
CA ARG A 282 -16.25 -10.47 62.84
C ARG A 282 -17.75 -10.28 63.05
N PRO A 283 -18.56 -11.35 63.16
CA PRO A 283 -19.93 -11.25 63.61
C PRO A 283 -19.99 -11.35 65.15
N GLY A 284 -20.87 -10.56 65.75
CA GLY A 284 -21.18 -10.54 67.19
C GLY A 284 -22.11 -9.39 67.50
#